data_AF-A0A6S6SKH0-F1
#
_entry.id   AF-A0A6S6SKH0-F1
#
_cell.length_a   1.000
_cell.length_b   1.000
_cell.length_c   1.000
_cell.angle_alpha   90.00
_cell.angle_beta   90.00
_cell.angle_gamma   90.00
#
_symmetry.space_group_name_H-M   'P 1'
#
loop_
_entity.id
_entity.type
_entity.pdbx_description
1 polymer ?
#
loop_
_entity_poly.entity_id
_entity_poly.type
_entity_poly.pdbx_seq_one_letter_code
_entity_poly.pdbx_strand_id
1 'polypeptide(L)'
;MEHVLPTYIKPFESIKEPRIDVDIWQSAIDTFDNADYKESLINLLKYINASVLEGVDTAKDIIFTKMQGSAEISVAITNERLKIEAPFLRVTDETNMVALLRRVTEINFDLLDLAQIVLEDDILIFRYETSLTTCQPSKIYTVLRNISFRADDYDDIFVEEYGAEFYKEPARENLSANEKQETLRQIREILKNIDDYSDFFVEDRQANYRWDIIVISLLRLSNMPYMQGKLRSELINNVERMYDGDVDFSQRINKGLLYIKELQAYSDEYYEKSLYHVEQFISLRWRSTPQIIEERMENHKETIESMNESDDHMAASYFLYAIFLKLIYNYNLDENYKNEIERVLKEVSEKNTKEAAPILLELYWDMYNVEVESKEEEEKKSSVTTWLSNAIWISVAGYLAYNYLG
;
A
#
# COMPACT_ATOMS: atom_id res chain seq x y z
N MET A 1 32.68 -7.55 8.20
CA MET A 1 31.38 -7.37 8.87
C MET A 1 30.67 -8.71 8.82
N GLU A 2 30.07 -9.19 9.90
CA GLU A 2 29.24 -10.40 9.84
C GLU A 2 28.03 -10.09 8.93
N HIS A 3 27.59 -11.04 8.10
CA HIS A 3 26.48 -10.83 7.16
C HIS A 3 25.16 -10.76 7.93
N VAL A 4 24.82 -9.56 8.40
CA VAL A 4 23.58 -9.30 9.14
C VAL A 4 22.53 -8.66 8.25
N LEU A 5 21.26 -8.89 8.55
CA LEU A 5 20.16 -8.24 7.84
C LEU A 5 19.99 -6.78 8.24
N PRO A 6 19.51 -5.92 7.31
CA PRO A 6 19.26 -4.51 7.60
C PRO A 6 18.27 -4.33 8.75
N THR A 7 18.55 -3.39 9.64
CA THR A 7 17.66 -3.01 10.74
C THR A 7 16.30 -2.56 10.21
N TYR A 8 15.21 -3.15 10.68
CA TYR A 8 13.84 -2.76 10.35
C TYR A 8 13.24 -1.90 11.46
N ILE A 9 12.68 -0.75 11.07
CA ILE A 9 11.91 0.10 11.96
C ILE A 9 10.54 0.27 11.30
N LYS A 10 9.48 -0.10 12.04
CA LYS A 10 8.10 0.06 11.58
C LYS A 10 7.81 1.56 11.39
N PRO A 11 7.33 1.98 10.21
CA PRO A 11 6.89 3.36 10.00
C PRO A 11 5.73 3.72 10.94
N PHE A 12 5.59 5.01 11.27
CA PHE A 12 4.38 5.50 11.92
C PHE A 12 3.14 5.18 11.09
N GLU A 13 2.05 4.85 11.78
CA GLU A 13 0.76 4.68 11.11
C GLU A 13 0.31 6.05 10.58
N SER A 14 -0.07 6.09 9.31
CA SER A 14 -0.74 7.27 8.75
C SER A 14 -2.11 7.44 9.39
N ILE A 15 -2.61 8.67 9.38
CA ILE A 15 -4.02 8.97 9.61
C ILE A 15 -4.85 7.99 8.77
N LYS A 16 -5.53 7.10 9.48
CA LYS A 16 -6.44 6.03 9.04
C LYS A 16 -6.39 5.73 7.54
N GLU A 17 -5.42 4.89 7.13
CA GLU A 17 -5.46 4.24 5.81
C GLU A 17 -6.81 3.51 5.65
N PRO A 18 -7.53 3.69 4.52
CA PRO A 18 -8.78 2.99 4.26
C PRO A 18 -8.61 1.48 4.43
N ARG A 19 -9.43 0.89 5.30
CA ARG A 19 -9.47 -0.55 5.47
C ARG A 19 -10.48 -1.13 4.51
N ILE A 20 -10.02 -2.10 3.72
CA ILE A 20 -10.89 -2.84 2.84
C ILE A 20 -11.52 -3.99 3.62
N ASP A 21 -12.85 -4.09 3.55
CA ASP A 21 -13.59 -5.22 4.09
C ASP A 21 -14.00 -6.15 2.95
N VAL A 22 -13.21 -7.21 2.75
CA VAL A 22 -13.37 -8.14 1.63
C VAL A 22 -14.71 -8.88 1.62
N ASP A 23 -15.35 -9.02 2.77
CA ASP A 23 -16.62 -9.74 2.91
C ASP A 23 -17.78 -8.94 2.30
N ILE A 24 -17.63 -7.61 2.20
CA ILE A 24 -18.64 -6.72 1.62
C ILE A 24 -18.61 -6.77 0.08
N TRP A 25 -17.50 -7.19 -0.54
CA TRP A 25 -17.36 -7.18 -2.00
C TRP A 25 -18.45 -7.98 -2.70
N GLN A 26 -18.75 -9.19 -2.19
CA GLN A 26 -19.78 -10.04 -2.77
C GLN A 26 -21.17 -9.40 -2.64
N SER A 27 -21.45 -8.71 -1.53
CA SER A 27 -22.71 -7.97 -1.36
C SER A 27 -22.88 -6.87 -2.40
N ALA A 28 -21.79 -6.19 -2.80
CA ALA A 28 -21.83 -5.19 -3.87
C ALA A 28 -22.18 -5.82 -5.24
N ILE A 29 -21.67 -7.03 -5.52
CA ILE A 29 -21.98 -7.77 -6.74
C ILE A 29 -23.44 -8.25 -6.72
N ASP A 30 -23.87 -8.93 -5.66
CA ASP A 30 -25.20 -9.54 -5.60
C ASP A 30 -26.32 -8.50 -5.70
N THR A 31 -26.14 -7.34 -5.05
CA THR A 31 -27.10 -6.24 -5.15
C THR A 31 -27.13 -5.61 -6.55
N PHE A 32 -26.00 -5.58 -7.26
CA PHE A 32 -25.99 -5.16 -8.67
C PHE A 32 -26.79 -6.12 -9.55
N ASP A 33 -26.54 -7.42 -9.41
CA ASP A 33 -27.17 -8.46 -10.22
C ASP A 33 -28.68 -8.56 -9.97
N ASN A 34 -29.13 -8.20 -8.77
CA ASN A 34 -30.54 -8.06 -8.41
C ASN A 34 -31.19 -6.73 -8.86
N ALA A 35 -30.46 -5.90 -9.60
CA ALA A 35 -30.86 -4.57 -10.07
C ALA A 35 -31.06 -3.51 -8.96
N ASP A 36 -30.57 -3.76 -7.74
CA ASP A 36 -30.51 -2.81 -6.63
C ASP A 36 -29.26 -1.93 -6.73
N TYR A 37 -29.13 -1.20 -7.84
CA TYR A 37 -27.89 -0.54 -8.25
C TYR A 37 -27.34 0.50 -7.26
N LYS A 38 -28.22 1.22 -6.55
CA LYS A 38 -27.80 2.20 -5.54
C LYS A 38 -27.21 1.50 -4.31
N GLU A 39 -27.83 0.40 -3.88
CA GLU A 39 -27.33 -0.40 -2.76
C GLU A 39 -26.00 -1.07 -3.11
N SER A 40 -25.82 -1.49 -4.36
CA SER A 40 -24.54 -1.96 -4.87
C SER A 40 -23.42 -0.93 -4.72
N LEU A 41 -23.67 0.33 -5.06
CA LEU A 41 -22.70 1.41 -4.86
C LEU A 41 -22.45 1.72 -3.38
N ILE A 42 -23.48 1.65 -2.54
CA ILE A 42 -23.33 1.81 -1.09
C ILE A 42 -22.39 0.72 -0.55
N ASN A 43 -22.59 -0.54 -0.94
CA ASN A 43 -21.74 -1.65 -0.53
C ASN A 43 -20.32 -1.51 -1.09
N LEU A 44 -20.15 -1.03 -2.32
CA LEU A 44 -18.83 -0.71 -2.86
C LEU A 44 -18.11 0.38 -2.04
N LEU A 45 -18.82 1.44 -1.64
CA LEU A 45 -18.24 2.50 -0.80
C LEU A 45 -17.86 1.97 0.58
N LYS A 46 -18.69 1.12 1.20
CA LYS A 46 -18.35 0.44 2.46
C LYS A 46 -17.11 -0.43 2.32
N TYR A 47 -17.03 -1.19 1.23
CA TYR A 47 -15.88 -2.02 0.88
C TYR A 47 -14.59 -1.19 0.74
N ILE A 48 -14.65 -0.01 0.10
CA ILE A 48 -13.48 0.86 -0.10
C ILE A 48 -13.09 1.54 1.21
N ASN A 49 -14.05 2.17 1.87
CA ASN A 49 -13.86 2.96 3.07
C ASN A 49 -15.23 3.24 3.75
N ALA A 50 -15.61 2.40 4.70
CA ALA A 50 -16.88 2.54 5.43
C ALA A 50 -17.07 3.91 6.11
N SER A 51 -15.99 4.58 6.51
CA SER A 51 -16.07 5.89 7.18
C SER A 51 -16.64 6.99 6.28
N VAL A 52 -16.63 6.80 4.96
CA VAL A 52 -17.18 7.76 3.99
C VAL A 52 -18.70 7.90 4.12
N LEU A 53 -19.38 6.86 4.61
CA LEU A 53 -20.83 6.85 4.78
C LEU A 53 -21.27 7.16 6.21
N GLU A 54 -20.33 7.46 7.12
CA GLU A 54 -20.68 7.85 8.50
C GLU A 54 -21.50 9.15 8.50
N GLY A 55 -22.71 9.08 9.07
CA GLY A 55 -23.64 10.22 9.12
C GLY A 55 -24.34 10.54 7.80
N VAL A 56 -24.14 9.75 6.75
CA VAL A 56 -24.82 9.92 5.45
C VAL A 56 -26.18 9.22 5.46
N ASP A 57 -27.24 9.94 5.08
CA ASP A 57 -28.58 9.37 4.87
C ASP A 57 -28.66 8.71 3.49
N THR A 58 -28.38 7.40 3.44
CA THR A 58 -28.34 6.61 2.19
C THR A 58 -29.70 6.45 1.50
N ALA A 59 -30.81 6.81 2.17
CA ALA A 59 -32.13 6.83 1.55
C ALA A 59 -32.28 7.98 0.53
N LYS A 60 -31.49 9.05 0.67
CA LYS A 60 -31.47 10.22 -0.24
C LYS A 60 -30.31 10.16 -1.21
N ASP A 61 -30.18 11.16 -2.07
CA ASP A 61 -28.98 11.33 -2.88
C ASP A 61 -27.75 11.43 -1.98
N ILE A 62 -26.72 10.66 -2.31
CA ILE A 62 -25.47 10.60 -1.57
C ILE A 62 -24.50 11.55 -2.26
N ILE A 63 -24.09 12.59 -1.57
CA ILE A 63 -23.09 13.55 -2.07
C ILE A 63 -22.05 13.73 -0.98
N PHE A 64 -20.80 13.45 -1.31
CA PHE A 64 -19.69 13.68 -0.40
C PHE A 64 -18.46 14.14 -1.17
N THR A 65 -17.48 14.63 -0.42
CA THR A 65 -16.18 15.02 -0.94
C THR A 65 -15.13 14.58 0.06
N LYS A 66 -14.11 13.89 -0.44
CA LYS A 66 -13.05 13.26 0.35
C LYS A 66 -11.70 13.52 -0.29
N MET A 67 -10.67 13.68 0.53
CA MET A 67 -9.31 13.85 0.03
C MET A 67 -8.73 12.50 -0.39
N GLN A 68 -7.96 12.51 -1.47
CA GLN A 68 -6.99 11.50 -1.82
C GLN A 68 -5.65 12.19 -1.95
N GLY A 69 -4.81 12.13 -0.91
CA GLY A 69 -3.56 12.86 -0.95
C GLY A 69 -3.80 14.37 -1.05
N SER A 70 -3.27 15.01 -2.09
CA SER A 70 -3.52 16.43 -2.40
C SER A 70 -4.81 16.68 -3.19
N ALA A 71 -5.40 15.65 -3.79
CA ALA A 71 -6.58 15.78 -4.64
C ALA A 71 -7.91 15.69 -3.85
N GLU A 72 -8.92 16.42 -4.31
CA GLU A 72 -10.28 16.36 -3.77
C GLU A 72 -11.17 15.51 -4.68
N ILE A 73 -11.77 14.45 -4.14
CA ILE A 73 -12.63 13.52 -4.87
C ILE A 73 -14.09 13.74 -4.44
N SER A 74 -14.89 14.26 -5.36
CA SER A 74 -16.33 14.44 -5.17
C SER A 74 -17.10 13.31 -5.82
N VAL A 75 -18.02 12.71 -5.07
CA VAL A 75 -18.90 11.64 -5.54
C VAL A 75 -20.35 12.04 -5.29
N ALA A 76 -21.18 11.94 -6.32
CA ALA A 76 -22.62 12.13 -6.25
C ALA A 76 -23.35 10.90 -6.82
N ILE A 77 -24.18 10.28 -5.99
CA ILE A 77 -25.03 9.14 -6.35
C ILE A 77 -26.48 9.57 -6.14
N THR A 78 -27.21 9.65 -7.25
CA THR A 78 -28.66 9.90 -7.25
C THR A 78 -29.42 8.60 -7.43
N ASN A 79 -30.74 8.65 -7.65
CA ASN A 79 -31.51 7.46 -8.03
C ASN A 79 -31.25 6.98 -9.47
N GLU A 80 -30.65 7.82 -10.33
CA GLU A 80 -30.47 7.51 -11.76
C GLU A 80 -29.00 7.44 -12.19
N ARG A 81 -28.14 8.24 -11.56
CA ARG A 81 -26.78 8.47 -12.04
C ARG A 81 -25.75 8.50 -10.92
N LEU A 82 -24.53 8.10 -11.29
CA LEU A 82 -23.30 8.31 -10.56
C LEU A 82 -22.49 9.38 -11.30
N LYS A 83 -21.98 10.36 -10.55
CA LYS A 83 -21.00 11.35 -11.00
C LYS A 83 -19.80 11.34 -10.06
N ILE A 84 -18.60 11.28 -10.62
CA ILE A 84 -17.32 11.37 -9.92
C ILE A 84 -16.54 12.51 -10.55
N GLU A 85 -16.06 13.43 -9.73
CA GLU A 85 -15.24 14.56 -10.16
C GLU A 85 -14.03 14.73 -9.24
N ALA A 86 -12.88 15.07 -9.83
CA ALA A 86 -11.71 15.51 -9.11
C ALA A 86 -11.09 16.71 -9.84
N PRO A 87 -11.50 17.94 -9.51
CA PRO A 87 -10.76 19.13 -9.94
C PRO A 87 -9.35 19.06 -9.34
N PHE A 88 -8.32 19.34 -10.13
CA PHE A 88 -6.94 19.18 -9.66
C PHE A 88 -6.02 20.34 -10.04
N LEU A 89 -6.23 20.95 -11.21
CA LEU A 89 -5.35 22.00 -11.72
C LEU A 89 -6.12 23.22 -12.20
N ARG A 90 -5.59 24.41 -11.91
CA ARG A 90 -6.03 25.68 -12.50
C ARG A 90 -5.01 26.13 -13.53
N VAL A 91 -5.51 26.45 -14.71
CA VAL A 91 -4.71 27.02 -15.77
C VAL A 91 -4.63 28.53 -15.60
N THR A 92 -3.44 29.11 -15.77
CA THR A 92 -3.16 30.53 -15.64
C THR A 92 -2.46 31.08 -16.88
N ASP A 93 -2.25 32.39 -16.91
CA ASP A 93 -1.49 33.06 -17.98
C ASP A 93 -0.02 32.58 -18.07
N GLU A 94 0.52 32.04 -16.99
CA GLU A 94 1.89 31.50 -16.92
C GLU A 94 1.99 30.06 -17.41
N THR A 95 0.85 29.37 -17.52
CA THR A 95 0.80 27.96 -17.90
C THR A 95 1.17 27.75 -19.36
N ASN A 96 2.04 26.77 -19.62
CA ASN A 96 2.31 26.28 -20.96
C ASN A 96 1.14 25.44 -21.51
N MET A 97 0.05 26.12 -21.85
CA MET A 97 -1.23 25.54 -22.25
C MET A 97 -1.10 24.50 -23.37
N VAL A 98 -0.28 24.76 -24.39
CA VAL A 98 -0.15 23.85 -25.54
C VAL A 98 0.52 22.54 -25.13
N ALA A 99 1.55 22.58 -24.29
CA ALA A 99 2.21 21.38 -23.80
C ALA A 99 1.30 20.62 -22.83
N LEU A 100 0.68 21.34 -21.89
CA LEU A 100 -0.26 20.78 -20.91
C LEU A 100 -1.44 20.06 -21.59
N LEU A 101 -2.15 20.72 -22.52
CA LEU A 101 -3.32 20.13 -23.18
C LEU A 101 -2.96 18.95 -24.09
N ARG A 102 -1.75 18.94 -24.67
CA ARG A 102 -1.24 17.75 -25.37
C ARG A 102 -1.09 16.58 -24.39
N ARG A 103 -0.47 16.83 -23.24
CA ARG A 103 -0.29 15.81 -22.20
C ARG A 103 -1.62 15.30 -21.65
N VAL A 104 -2.58 16.20 -21.40
CA VAL A 104 -3.96 15.84 -21.01
C VAL A 104 -4.62 14.95 -22.06
N THR A 105 -4.43 15.26 -23.35
CA THR A 105 -4.97 14.44 -24.44
C THR A 105 -4.38 13.04 -24.43
N GLU A 106 -3.05 12.90 -24.28
CA GLU A 106 -2.39 11.60 -24.14
C GLU A 106 -2.95 10.80 -22.96
N ILE A 107 -3.11 11.44 -21.80
CA ILE A 107 -3.67 10.77 -20.61
C ILE A 107 -5.10 10.28 -20.86
N ASN A 108 -5.93 11.09 -21.54
CA ASN A 108 -7.30 10.71 -21.89
C ASN A 108 -7.39 9.53 -22.88
N PHE A 109 -6.39 9.31 -23.73
CA PHE A 109 -6.39 8.22 -24.71
C PHE A 109 -5.70 6.95 -24.20
N ASP A 110 -4.61 7.09 -23.45
CA ASP A 110 -3.72 5.97 -23.13
C ASP A 110 -3.88 5.46 -21.69
N LEU A 111 -4.25 6.35 -20.76
CA LEU A 111 -4.08 6.12 -19.33
C LEU A 111 -5.38 6.15 -18.54
N LEU A 112 -6.44 6.74 -19.08
CA LEU A 112 -7.78 6.75 -18.50
C LEU A 112 -8.70 5.90 -19.37
N ASP A 113 -9.12 4.74 -18.87
CA ASP A 113 -10.00 3.83 -19.62
C ASP A 113 -11.41 4.42 -19.85
N LEU A 114 -11.98 5.03 -18.81
CA LEU A 114 -13.39 5.44 -18.78
C LEU A 114 -13.60 6.89 -18.33
N ALA A 115 -12.76 7.37 -17.42
CA ALA A 115 -12.77 8.76 -16.99
C ALA A 115 -12.11 9.66 -18.04
N GLN A 116 -12.40 10.94 -18.01
CA GLN A 116 -11.74 11.92 -18.87
C GLN A 116 -11.36 13.15 -18.06
N ILE A 117 -10.25 13.78 -18.41
CA ILE A 117 -9.91 15.13 -17.99
C ILE A 117 -10.63 16.10 -18.93
N VAL A 118 -11.42 16.99 -18.36
CA VAL A 118 -12.11 18.08 -19.07
C VAL A 118 -11.62 19.43 -18.56
N LEU A 119 -11.65 20.45 -19.41
CA LEU A 119 -11.35 21.83 -19.05
C LEU A 119 -12.66 22.63 -18.94
N GLU A 120 -12.96 23.15 -17.75
CA GLU A 120 -14.12 23.99 -17.47
C GLU A 120 -13.72 25.17 -16.59
N ASP A 121 -14.07 26.40 -16.99
CA ASP A 121 -13.78 27.63 -16.24
C ASP A 121 -12.32 27.71 -15.75
N ASP A 122 -11.38 27.42 -16.65
CA ASP A 122 -9.93 27.37 -16.42
C ASP A 122 -9.47 26.29 -15.42
N ILE A 123 -10.32 25.33 -15.09
CA ILE A 123 -10.01 24.21 -14.20
C ILE A 123 -10.01 22.90 -15.01
N LEU A 124 -8.92 22.14 -14.88
CA LEU A 124 -8.88 20.76 -15.35
C LEU A 124 -9.48 19.84 -14.29
N ILE A 125 -10.42 19.00 -14.72
CA ILE A 125 -11.24 18.14 -13.85
C ILE A 125 -11.22 16.73 -14.39
N PHE A 126 -10.77 15.76 -13.60
CA PHE A 126 -11.06 14.36 -13.88
C PHE A 126 -12.55 14.11 -13.65
N ARG A 127 -13.25 13.58 -14.65
CA ARG A 127 -14.69 13.36 -14.61
C ARG A 127 -15.07 11.98 -15.12
N TYR A 128 -16.02 11.36 -14.44
CA TYR A 128 -16.78 10.23 -14.93
C TYR A 128 -18.24 10.35 -14.53
N GLU A 129 -19.15 10.17 -15.47
CA GLU A 129 -20.59 10.18 -15.22
C GLU A 129 -21.27 9.03 -15.97
N THR A 130 -22.18 8.31 -15.31
CA THR A 130 -22.94 7.25 -15.95
C THR A 130 -24.27 6.94 -15.27
N SER A 131 -25.14 6.19 -15.95
CA SER A 131 -26.35 5.57 -15.38
C SER A 131 -26.00 4.50 -14.36
N LEU A 132 -26.76 4.42 -13.25
CA LEU A 132 -26.60 3.38 -12.23
C LEU A 132 -26.69 1.96 -12.79
N THR A 133 -27.50 1.75 -13.84
CA THR A 133 -27.66 0.46 -14.51
C THR A 133 -26.38 -0.08 -15.14
N THR A 134 -25.35 0.76 -15.27
CA THR A 134 -24.04 0.37 -15.81
C THR A 134 -22.96 0.33 -14.73
N CYS A 135 -23.27 0.65 -13.47
CA CYS A 135 -22.30 0.80 -12.38
C CYS A 135 -21.85 -0.55 -11.78
N GLN A 136 -21.45 -1.50 -12.61
CA GLN A 136 -20.84 -2.76 -12.18
C GLN A 136 -19.72 -2.49 -11.15
N PRO A 137 -19.72 -3.13 -9.96
CA PRO A 137 -18.80 -2.80 -8.87
C PRO A 137 -17.32 -2.78 -9.26
N SER A 138 -16.87 -3.79 -10.01
CA SER A 138 -15.49 -3.87 -10.52
C SER A 138 -15.11 -2.68 -11.39
N LYS A 139 -16.04 -2.24 -12.25
CA LYS A 139 -15.84 -1.07 -13.11
C LYS A 139 -15.73 0.21 -12.29
N ILE A 140 -16.65 0.43 -11.35
CA ILE A 140 -16.66 1.66 -10.56
C ILE A 140 -15.50 1.71 -9.58
N TYR A 141 -15.11 0.58 -9.00
CA TYR A 141 -13.86 0.47 -8.23
C TYR A 141 -12.67 0.96 -9.06
N THR A 142 -12.48 0.43 -10.28
CA THR A 142 -11.39 0.85 -11.16
C THR A 142 -11.45 2.33 -11.53
N VAL A 143 -12.65 2.89 -11.78
CA VAL A 143 -12.81 4.32 -12.06
C VAL A 143 -12.42 5.19 -10.86
N LEU A 144 -12.99 4.90 -9.67
CA LEU A 144 -12.67 5.63 -8.44
C LEU A 144 -11.17 5.56 -8.16
N ARG A 145 -10.60 4.36 -8.31
CA ARG A 145 -9.17 4.11 -8.19
C ARG A 145 -8.39 5.02 -9.14
N ASN A 146 -8.60 4.89 -10.45
CA ASN A 146 -7.86 5.63 -11.47
C ASN A 146 -7.98 7.16 -11.31
N ILE A 147 -9.18 7.68 -11.04
CA ILE A 147 -9.36 9.12 -10.80
C ILE A 147 -8.57 9.56 -9.56
N SER A 148 -8.72 8.83 -8.44
CA SER A 148 -8.11 9.21 -7.17
C SER A 148 -6.57 9.23 -7.25
N PHE A 149 -5.96 8.19 -7.81
CA PHE A 149 -4.50 8.13 -7.98
C PHE A 149 -3.97 9.20 -8.91
N ARG A 150 -4.62 9.37 -10.07
CA ARG A 150 -4.06 10.23 -11.12
C ARG A 150 -4.28 11.69 -10.81
N ALA A 151 -5.37 12.05 -10.14
CA ALA A 151 -5.56 13.42 -9.68
C ALA A 151 -4.48 13.81 -8.65
N ASP A 152 -4.13 12.91 -7.72
CA ASP A 152 -3.06 13.10 -6.72
C ASP A 152 -1.66 13.11 -7.33
N ASP A 153 -1.39 12.27 -8.35
CA ASP A 153 -0.05 12.24 -8.94
C ASP A 153 0.17 13.41 -9.93
N TYR A 154 -0.85 13.83 -10.68
CA TYR A 154 -0.69 14.83 -11.74
C TYR A 154 -0.80 16.28 -11.29
N ASP A 155 -1.37 16.59 -10.12
CA ASP A 155 -1.43 17.98 -9.66
C ASP A 155 -0.03 18.55 -9.40
N ASP A 156 0.83 17.82 -8.69
CA ASP A 156 2.21 18.18 -8.41
C ASP A 156 3.06 18.22 -9.69
N ILE A 157 2.97 17.17 -10.53
CA ILE A 157 3.72 17.07 -11.78
C ILE A 157 3.35 18.24 -12.70
N PHE A 158 2.06 18.59 -12.79
CA PHE A 158 1.64 19.60 -13.75
C PHE A 158 1.95 21.03 -13.31
N VAL A 159 1.90 21.30 -12.00
CA VAL A 159 2.37 22.56 -11.42
C VAL A 159 3.86 22.75 -11.76
N GLU A 160 4.69 21.74 -11.51
CA GLU A 160 6.15 21.84 -11.73
C GLU A 160 6.52 21.92 -13.23
N GLU A 161 5.96 21.04 -14.06
CA GLU A 161 6.38 20.91 -15.47
C GLU A 161 5.77 21.97 -16.40
N TYR A 162 4.55 22.45 -16.10
CA TYR A 162 3.80 23.31 -17.02
C TYR A 162 3.50 24.71 -16.47
N GLY A 163 3.90 25.04 -15.24
CA GLY A 163 3.64 26.37 -14.64
C GLY A 163 2.16 26.63 -14.40
N ALA A 164 1.42 25.58 -14.05
CA ALA A 164 0.03 25.69 -13.62
C ALA A 164 -0.06 25.90 -12.10
N GLU A 165 -1.26 26.19 -11.61
CA GLU A 165 -1.52 26.32 -10.17
C GLU A 165 -2.41 25.17 -9.68
N PHE A 166 -2.27 24.79 -8.40
CA PHE A 166 -3.25 23.90 -7.77
C PHE A 166 -4.65 24.53 -7.86
N TYR A 167 -5.68 23.74 -8.17
CA TYR A 167 -7.05 24.30 -8.21
C TYR A 167 -7.49 24.85 -6.84
N LYS A 168 -6.95 24.25 -5.77
CA LYS A 168 -7.15 24.52 -4.36
C LYS A 168 -5.89 24.07 -3.61
N GLU A 169 -5.50 24.83 -2.58
CA GLU A 169 -4.39 24.45 -1.69
C GLU A 169 -4.63 23.05 -1.09
N PRO A 170 -3.70 22.09 -1.26
CA PRO A 170 -3.85 20.75 -0.72
C PRO A 170 -4.01 20.75 0.80
N ALA A 171 -4.97 19.98 1.31
CA ALA A 171 -5.10 19.75 2.73
C ALA A 171 -3.99 18.80 3.20
N ARG A 172 -3.05 19.31 4.01
CA ARG A 172 -1.92 18.54 4.55
C ARG A 172 -1.92 18.66 6.06
N GLU A 173 -1.75 17.54 6.75
CA GLU A 173 -1.49 17.54 8.18
C GLU A 173 -0.01 17.34 8.43
N ASN A 174 0.63 18.33 9.07
CA ASN A 174 2.06 18.24 9.38
C ASN A 174 2.34 17.14 10.40
N LEU A 175 3.40 16.38 10.19
CA LEU A 175 3.96 15.52 11.25
C LEU A 175 4.30 16.35 12.49
N SER A 176 4.09 15.77 13.67
CA SER A 176 4.59 16.35 14.91
C SER A 176 6.11 16.45 14.91
N ALA A 177 6.69 17.31 15.76
CA ALA A 177 8.15 17.46 15.85
C ALA A 177 8.88 16.14 16.13
N ASN A 178 8.26 15.27 16.96
CA ASN A 178 8.83 13.96 17.28
C ASN A 178 8.75 13.00 16.09
N GLU A 179 7.62 12.95 15.38
CA GLU A 179 7.48 12.13 14.17
C GLU A 179 8.47 12.57 13.09
N LYS A 180 8.61 13.89 12.86
CA LYS A 180 9.59 14.44 11.91
C LYS A 180 11.01 13.98 12.23
N GLN A 181 11.45 14.17 13.48
CA GLN A 181 12.81 13.81 13.89
C GLN A 181 13.06 12.30 13.71
N GLU A 182 12.11 11.47 14.15
CA GLU A 182 12.24 10.02 14.08
C GLU A 182 12.17 9.50 12.64
N THR A 183 11.30 10.05 11.80
CA THR A 183 11.24 9.75 10.38
C THR A 183 12.53 10.12 9.66
N LEU A 184 13.07 11.32 9.88
CA LEU A 184 14.34 11.73 9.29
C LEU A 184 15.47 10.78 9.73
N ARG A 185 15.51 10.42 11.02
CA ARG A 185 16.46 9.44 11.55
C ARG A 185 16.34 8.10 10.82
N GLN A 186 15.12 7.58 10.64
CA GLN A 186 14.87 6.33 9.92
C GLN A 186 15.31 6.40 8.45
N ILE A 187 15.01 7.49 7.74
CA ILE A 187 15.45 7.70 6.36
C ILE A 187 16.98 7.67 6.28
N ARG A 188 17.67 8.41 7.15
CA ARG A 188 19.14 8.45 7.17
C ARG A 188 19.74 7.09 7.50
N GLU A 189 19.13 6.33 8.41
CA GLU A 189 19.57 4.97 8.74
C GLU A 189 19.41 4.01 7.56
N ILE A 190 18.26 4.04 6.86
CA ILE A 190 18.03 3.25 5.65
C ILE A 190 19.10 3.56 4.59
N LEU A 191 19.32 4.84 4.30
CA LEU A 191 20.26 5.27 3.26
C LEU A 191 21.71 4.97 3.62
N LYS A 192 22.07 5.05 4.90
CA LYS A 192 23.42 4.70 5.38
C LYS A 192 23.69 3.20 5.24
N ASN A 193 22.71 2.36 5.60
CA ASN A 193 22.86 0.91 5.49
C ASN A 193 23.23 0.49 4.06
N ILE A 194 22.68 1.16 3.04
CA ILE A 194 23.00 0.86 1.64
C ILE A 194 24.49 1.03 1.34
N ASP A 195 25.13 2.08 1.86
CA ASP A 195 26.57 2.29 1.63
C ASP A 195 27.37 1.16 2.28
N ASP A 196 27.05 0.84 3.53
CA ASP A 196 27.71 -0.23 4.30
C ASP A 196 27.61 -1.60 3.59
N TYR A 197 26.46 -1.89 2.98
CA TYR A 197 26.25 -3.13 2.21
C TYR A 197 26.79 -3.05 0.77
N SER A 198 26.72 -1.89 0.10
CA SER A 198 27.18 -1.75 -1.29
C SER A 198 28.69 -1.87 -1.39
N ASP A 199 29.42 -1.34 -0.41
CA ASP A 199 30.88 -1.53 -0.27
C ASP A 199 31.25 -2.98 0.06
N PHE A 200 30.32 -3.71 0.65
CA PHE A 200 30.51 -5.13 0.95
C PHE A 200 30.35 -6.01 -0.31
N PHE A 201 29.42 -5.67 -1.21
CA PHE A 201 29.10 -6.46 -2.40
C PHE A 201 29.94 -6.13 -3.65
N VAL A 202 31.16 -5.60 -3.50
CA VAL A 202 31.96 -4.95 -4.57
C VAL A 202 32.41 -5.88 -5.72
N GLU A 203 32.43 -7.20 -5.54
CA GLU A 203 32.82 -8.15 -6.60
C GLU A 203 31.65 -8.56 -7.54
N ASP A 204 31.94 -8.76 -8.83
CA ASP A 204 30.96 -9.06 -9.90
C ASP A 204 30.03 -10.26 -9.61
N ARG A 205 30.42 -11.17 -8.70
CA ARG A 205 29.62 -12.35 -8.35
C ARG A 205 28.48 -12.07 -7.35
N GLN A 206 28.34 -10.83 -6.89
CA GLN A 206 27.36 -10.42 -5.87
C GLN A 206 26.40 -9.32 -6.35
N ALA A 207 26.29 -9.12 -7.67
CA ALA A 207 25.39 -8.14 -8.26
C ALA A 207 23.92 -8.34 -7.84
N ASN A 208 23.48 -9.58 -7.65
CA ASN A 208 22.13 -9.90 -7.16
C ASN A 208 21.86 -9.31 -5.77
N TYR A 209 22.81 -9.43 -4.84
CA TYR A 209 22.65 -8.89 -3.49
C TYR A 209 22.71 -7.35 -3.44
N ARG A 210 23.42 -6.71 -4.38
CA ARG A 210 23.31 -5.26 -4.54
C ARG A 210 21.91 -4.84 -4.96
N TRP A 211 21.34 -5.56 -5.92
CA TRP A 211 19.96 -5.32 -6.34
C TRP A 211 19.00 -5.51 -5.16
N ASP A 212 19.16 -6.57 -4.36
CA ASP A 212 18.32 -6.84 -3.19
C ASP A 212 18.37 -5.68 -2.18
N ILE A 213 19.57 -5.20 -1.81
CA ILE A 213 19.72 -4.09 -0.86
C ILE A 213 19.10 -2.79 -1.38
N ILE A 214 19.29 -2.48 -2.66
CA ILE A 214 18.68 -1.29 -3.27
C ILE A 214 17.16 -1.41 -3.20
N VAL A 215 16.61 -2.56 -3.62
CA VAL A 215 15.17 -2.81 -3.62
C VAL A 215 14.59 -2.76 -2.21
N ILE A 216 15.22 -3.42 -1.23
CA ILE A 216 14.81 -3.40 0.17
C ILE A 216 14.73 -1.95 0.67
N SER A 217 15.76 -1.15 0.40
CA SER A 217 15.78 0.25 0.85
C SER A 217 14.73 1.12 0.16
N LEU A 218 14.56 0.98 -1.15
CA LEU A 218 13.53 1.72 -1.89
C LEU A 218 12.13 1.32 -1.43
N LEU A 219 11.87 0.03 -1.18
CA LEU A 219 10.59 -0.44 -0.66
C LEU A 219 10.34 0.05 0.76
N ARG A 220 11.35 0.07 1.64
CA ARG A 220 11.21 0.61 3.00
C ARG A 220 10.85 2.09 2.99
N LEU A 221 11.50 2.89 2.15
CA LEU A 221 11.16 4.30 1.98
C LEU A 221 9.75 4.44 1.39
N SER A 222 9.44 3.70 0.31
CA SER A 222 8.12 3.76 -0.35
C SER A 222 6.97 3.27 0.52
N ASN A 223 7.24 2.43 1.53
CA ASN A 223 6.25 1.96 2.49
C ASN A 223 5.97 2.96 3.62
N MET A 224 6.71 4.08 3.69
CA MET A 224 6.40 5.17 4.63
C MET A 224 5.19 5.96 4.14
N PRO A 225 4.05 5.92 4.84
CA PRO A 225 2.78 6.44 4.30
C PRO A 225 2.69 7.98 4.33
N TYR A 226 3.68 8.64 4.93
CA TYR A 226 3.79 10.10 5.03
C TYR A 226 4.81 10.69 4.04
N MET A 227 5.42 9.88 3.17
CA MET A 227 6.21 10.38 2.04
C MET A 227 5.27 10.78 0.91
N GLN A 228 5.28 12.06 0.54
CA GLN A 228 4.30 12.65 -0.34
C GLN A 228 4.96 13.52 -1.44
N GLY A 229 4.13 13.92 -2.40
CA GLY A 229 4.50 14.72 -3.55
C GLY A 229 5.59 14.10 -4.42
N LYS A 230 6.43 14.94 -5.04
CA LYS A 230 7.48 14.49 -5.98
C LYS A 230 8.35 13.34 -5.45
N LEU A 231 8.73 13.38 -4.17
CA LEU A 231 9.54 12.33 -3.56
C LEU A 231 8.84 10.96 -3.64
N ARG A 232 7.52 10.91 -3.41
CA ARG A 232 6.71 9.70 -3.53
C ARG A 232 6.71 9.20 -4.98
N SER A 233 6.46 10.08 -5.95
CA SER A 233 6.43 9.72 -7.37
C SER A 233 7.79 9.21 -7.86
N GLU A 234 8.89 9.85 -7.46
CA GLU A 234 10.26 9.42 -7.77
C GLU A 234 10.58 8.05 -7.15
N LEU A 235 10.16 7.81 -5.91
CA LEU A 235 10.31 6.50 -5.25
C LEU A 235 9.57 5.40 -6.00
N ILE A 236 8.29 5.61 -6.36
CA ILE A 236 7.48 4.65 -7.12
C ILE A 236 8.16 4.32 -8.45
N ASN A 237 8.54 5.33 -9.23
CA ASN A 237 9.20 5.16 -10.52
C ASN A 237 10.52 4.39 -10.40
N ASN A 238 11.28 4.63 -9.33
CA ASN A 238 12.54 3.91 -9.10
C ASN A 238 12.32 2.48 -8.62
N VAL A 239 11.31 2.21 -7.80
CA VAL A 239 10.91 0.84 -7.45
C VAL A 239 10.51 0.07 -8.72
N GLU A 240 9.63 0.63 -9.56
CA GLU A 240 9.18 -0.02 -10.80
C GLU A 240 10.35 -0.35 -11.74
N ARG A 241 11.27 0.61 -11.93
CA ARG A 241 12.48 0.42 -12.74
C ARG A 241 13.34 -0.75 -12.29
N MET A 242 13.40 -1.05 -10.99
CA MET A 242 14.20 -2.18 -10.50
C MET A 242 13.64 -3.53 -10.96
N TYR A 243 12.33 -3.60 -11.21
CA TYR A 243 11.62 -4.79 -11.69
C TYR A 243 11.37 -4.80 -13.21
N ASP A 244 11.78 -3.76 -13.92
CA ASP A 244 11.57 -3.63 -15.37
C ASP A 244 12.43 -4.64 -16.14
N GLY A 245 11.78 -5.71 -16.62
CA GLY A 245 12.38 -6.81 -17.37
C GLY A 245 13.08 -6.37 -18.67
N ASP A 246 12.67 -5.24 -19.25
CA ASP A 246 13.17 -4.75 -20.54
C ASP A 246 14.46 -3.92 -20.39
N VAL A 247 14.80 -3.49 -19.17
CA VAL A 247 16.05 -2.79 -18.86
C VAL A 247 17.13 -3.80 -18.50
N ASP A 248 18.36 -3.62 -18.98
CA ASP A 248 19.48 -4.51 -18.59
C ASP A 248 19.71 -4.51 -17.06
N PHE A 249 20.02 -5.69 -16.49
CA PHE A 249 20.17 -5.86 -15.05
C PHE A 249 21.25 -4.95 -14.44
N SER A 250 22.41 -4.81 -15.10
CA SER A 250 23.48 -3.93 -14.65
C SER A 250 23.06 -2.45 -14.71
N GLN A 251 22.25 -2.08 -15.70
CA GLN A 251 21.68 -0.74 -15.81
C GLN A 251 20.67 -0.46 -14.69
N ARG A 252 19.85 -1.43 -14.29
CA ARG A 252 18.93 -1.30 -13.15
C ARG A 252 19.71 -0.98 -11.87
N ILE A 253 20.75 -1.77 -11.57
CA ILE A 253 21.62 -1.53 -10.40
C ILE A 253 22.24 -0.13 -10.45
N ASN A 254 22.83 0.25 -11.59
CA ASN A 254 23.49 1.55 -11.74
C ASN A 254 22.52 2.73 -11.54
N LYS A 255 21.33 2.66 -12.13
CA LYS A 255 20.28 3.68 -11.96
C LYS A 255 19.75 3.72 -10.53
N GLY A 256 19.57 2.56 -9.89
CA GLY A 256 19.17 2.47 -8.49
C GLY A 256 20.20 3.12 -7.56
N LEU A 257 21.49 2.82 -7.72
CA LEU A 257 22.57 3.44 -6.94
C LEU A 257 22.66 4.95 -7.17
N LEU A 258 22.44 5.43 -8.40
CA LEU A 258 22.42 6.86 -8.68
C LEU A 258 21.30 7.56 -7.89
N TYR A 259 20.11 6.98 -7.90
CA TYR A 259 18.98 7.54 -7.16
C TYR A 259 19.18 7.48 -5.64
N ILE A 260 19.82 6.43 -5.11
CA ILE A 260 20.22 6.40 -3.69
C ILE A 260 21.15 7.57 -3.35
N LYS A 261 22.12 7.90 -4.21
CA LYS A 261 22.99 9.06 -3.99
C LYS A 261 22.25 10.39 -4.03
N GLU A 262 21.22 10.51 -4.87
CA GLU A 262 20.34 11.68 -4.89
C GLU A 262 19.58 11.81 -3.57
N LEU A 263 18.97 10.72 -3.08
CA LEU A 263 18.32 10.67 -1.77
C LEU A 263 19.28 11.07 -0.63
N GLN A 264 20.50 10.54 -0.63
CA GLN A 264 21.53 10.90 0.36
C GLN A 264 21.89 12.39 0.31
N ALA A 265 21.86 13.01 -0.86
CA ALA A 265 22.19 14.42 -1.05
C ALA A 265 21.05 15.40 -0.67
N TYR A 266 19.80 14.92 -0.58
CA TYR A 266 18.68 15.77 -0.17
C TYR A 266 18.86 16.30 1.25
N SER A 267 18.64 17.60 1.41
CA SER A 267 18.67 18.28 2.72
C SER A 267 17.50 17.86 3.60
N ASP A 268 17.63 18.06 4.92
CA ASP A 268 16.51 17.82 5.85
C ASP A 268 15.31 18.71 5.50
N GLU A 269 15.53 19.95 5.05
CA GLU A 269 14.47 20.86 4.60
C GLU A 269 13.69 20.29 3.39
N TYR A 270 14.37 19.61 2.47
CA TYR A 270 13.72 18.95 1.34
C TYR A 270 12.79 17.83 1.84
N TYR A 271 13.29 16.97 2.73
CA TYR A 271 12.47 15.93 3.33
C TYR A 271 11.29 16.51 4.11
N GLU A 272 11.51 17.50 4.97
CA GLU A 272 10.45 18.12 5.76
C GLU A 272 9.29 18.68 4.91
N LYS A 273 9.58 19.19 3.71
CA LYS A 273 8.55 19.64 2.76
C LYS A 273 7.74 18.49 2.14
N SER A 274 8.33 17.31 2.06
CA SER A 274 7.75 16.10 1.46
C SER A 274 7.21 15.10 2.49
N LEU A 275 7.24 15.45 3.78
CA LEU A 275 6.81 14.59 4.89
C LEU A 275 5.57 15.19 5.58
N TYR A 276 4.40 14.67 5.23
CA TYR A 276 3.12 15.08 5.81
C TYR A 276 2.09 13.95 5.75
N HIS A 277 1.12 13.99 6.67
CA HIS A 277 -0.05 13.14 6.61
C HIS A 277 -1.06 13.69 5.61
N VAL A 278 -1.73 12.76 4.93
CA VAL A 278 -2.82 13.02 4.00
C VAL A 278 -3.96 12.06 4.27
N GLU A 279 -5.18 12.53 4.06
CA GLU A 279 -6.35 11.65 4.03
C GLU A 279 -6.34 10.87 2.71
N GLN A 280 -6.75 9.59 2.79
CA GLN A 280 -6.92 8.73 1.63
C GLN A 280 -8.38 8.29 1.58
N PHE A 281 -9.05 8.58 0.48
CA PHE A 281 -10.41 8.12 0.23
C PHE A 281 -10.41 6.63 -0.10
N ILE A 282 -9.49 6.21 -0.96
CA ILE A 282 -9.24 4.82 -1.37
C ILE A 282 -7.77 4.49 -1.13
N SER A 283 -7.48 3.25 -0.70
CA SER A 283 -6.08 2.85 -0.44
C SER A 283 -5.24 2.98 -1.71
N LEU A 284 -4.00 3.45 -1.52
CA LEU A 284 -3.02 3.52 -2.59
C LEU A 284 -2.56 2.13 -3.08
N ARG A 285 -2.88 1.08 -2.33
CA ARG A 285 -2.43 -0.27 -2.58
C ARG A 285 -3.57 -1.12 -3.11
N TRP A 286 -3.24 -2.16 -3.86
CA TRP A 286 -4.24 -3.08 -4.38
C TRP A 286 -4.88 -3.86 -3.24
N ARG A 287 -6.15 -4.26 -3.41
CA ARG A 287 -6.76 -5.19 -2.47
C ARG A 287 -5.95 -6.48 -2.38
N SER A 288 -5.83 -7.04 -1.19
CA SER A 288 -5.44 -8.44 -1.00
C SER A 288 -6.63 -9.25 -0.46
N THR A 289 -6.62 -10.53 -0.77
CA THR A 289 -7.39 -11.57 -0.09
C THR A 289 -6.41 -12.68 0.29
N PRO A 290 -6.76 -13.60 1.21
CA PRO A 290 -5.92 -14.76 1.50
C PRO A 290 -5.49 -15.53 0.25
N GLN A 291 -6.41 -15.69 -0.72
CA GLN A 291 -6.11 -16.34 -2.00
C GLN A 291 -5.11 -15.56 -2.86
N ILE A 292 -5.19 -14.22 -2.87
CA ILE A 292 -4.18 -13.39 -3.55
C ILE A 292 -2.82 -13.59 -2.89
N ILE A 293 -2.76 -13.65 -1.55
CA ILE A 293 -1.50 -13.86 -0.84
C ILE A 293 -0.91 -15.24 -1.15
N GLU A 294 -1.71 -16.29 -1.05
CA GLU A 294 -1.33 -17.66 -1.44
C GLU A 294 -0.79 -17.71 -2.88
N GLU A 295 -1.51 -17.13 -3.85
CA GLU A 295 -1.06 -17.07 -5.25
C GLU A 295 0.28 -16.33 -5.40
N ARG A 296 0.49 -15.25 -4.64
CA ARG A 296 1.77 -14.51 -4.64
C ARG A 296 2.91 -15.33 -4.05
N MET A 297 2.64 -16.13 -3.01
CA MET A 297 3.64 -17.03 -2.45
C MET A 297 3.94 -18.17 -3.42
N GLU A 298 2.93 -18.81 -4.02
CA GLU A 298 3.09 -19.88 -5.01
C GLU A 298 4.03 -19.48 -6.16
N ASN A 299 3.93 -18.23 -6.65
CA ASN A 299 4.80 -17.70 -7.72
C ASN A 299 6.30 -17.73 -7.39
N HIS A 300 6.67 -17.89 -6.12
CA HIS A 300 8.05 -17.93 -5.64
C HIS A 300 8.47 -19.29 -5.10
N LYS A 301 7.57 -20.27 -5.05
CA LYS A 301 7.78 -21.56 -4.38
C LYS A 301 9.00 -22.32 -4.86
N GLU A 302 9.14 -22.53 -6.16
CA GLU A 302 10.30 -23.26 -6.72
C GLU A 302 11.64 -22.58 -6.37
N THR A 303 11.65 -21.24 -6.33
CA THR A 303 12.84 -20.46 -5.96
C THR A 303 13.17 -20.64 -4.49
N ILE A 304 12.17 -20.58 -3.60
CA ILE A 304 12.34 -20.77 -2.16
C ILE A 304 12.77 -22.20 -1.82
N GLU A 305 12.15 -23.21 -2.44
CA GLU A 305 12.54 -24.62 -2.28
C GLU A 305 14.00 -24.83 -2.70
N SER A 306 14.42 -24.28 -3.84
CA SER A 306 15.81 -24.36 -4.29
C SER A 306 16.80 -23.70 -3.32
N MET A 307 16.46 -22.55 -2.74
CA MET A 307 17.31 -21.87 -1.75
C MET A 307 17.41 -22.68 -0.45
N ASN A 308 16.30 -23.28 -0.01
CA ASN A 308 16.25 -24.11 1.18
C ASN A 308 17.03 -25.43 1.02
N GLU A 309 16.88 -26.12 -0.13
CA GLU A 309 17.59 -27.35 -0.43
C GLU A 309 19.11 -27.17 -0.55
N SER A 310 19.55 -26.00 -1.03
CA SER A 310 20.97 -25.64 -1.17
C SER A 310 21.59 -25.06 0.10
N ASP A 311 20.81 -24.90 1.18
CA ASP A 311 21.23 -24.25 2.43
C ASP A 311 21.76 -22.81 2.19
N ASP A 312 21.26 -22.13 1.15
CA ASP A 312 21.64 -20.76 0.81
C ASP A 312 20.85 -19.76 1.67
N HIS A 313 21.20 -19.72 2.96
CA HIS A 313 20.59 -18.83 3.93
C HIS A 313 20.69 -17.35 3.53
N MET A 314 21.72 -16.99 2.77
CA MET A 314 21.93 -15.62 2.35
C MET A 314 20.91 -15.22 1.28
N ALA A 315 20.79 -16.02 0.22
CA ALA A 315 19.77 -15.80 -0.80
C ALA A 315 18.36 -15.83 -0.20
N ALA A 316 18.05 -16.83 0.64
CA ALA A 316 16.75 -16.94 1.30
C ALA A 316 16.43 -15.69 2.13
N SER A 317 17.39 -15.20 2.92
CA SER A 317 17.17 -14.05 3.81
C SER A 317 16.86 -12.77 3.04
N TYR A 318 17.68 -12.40 2.05
CA TYR A 318 17.49 -11.14 1.31
C TYR A 318 16.27 -11.19 0.39
N PHE A 319 16.03 -12.33 -0.26
CA PHE A 319 14.91 -12.51 -1.17
C PHE A 319 13.57 -12.46 -0.42
N LEU A 320 13.43 -13.19 0.69
CA LEU A 320 12.20 -13.17 1.49
C LEU A 320 11.95 -11.80 2.14
N TYR A 321 13.00 -11.14 2.64
CA TYR A 321 12.88 -9.78 3.17
C TYR A 321 12.34 -8.81 2.12
N ALA A 322 12.84 -8.89 0.88
CA ALA A 322 12.35 -8.08 -0.23
C ALA A 322 10.89 -8.43 -0.61
N ILE A 323 10.53 -9.72 -0.66
CA ILE A 323 9.15 -10.16 -0.95
C ILE A 323 8.17 -9.61 0.07
N PHE A 324 8.47 -9.71 1.37
CA PHE A 324 7.56 -9.26 2.41
C PHE A 324 7.36 -7.74 2.39
N LEU A 325 8.43 -6.97 2.16
CA LEU A 325 8.29 -5.53 1.92
C LEU A 325 7.50 -5.22 0.65
N LYS A 326 7.67 -6.03 -0.41
CA LYS A 326 6.95 -5.86 -1.67
C LYS A 326 5.45 -6.18 -1.52
N LEU A 327 5.08 -7.12 -0.66
CA LEU A 327 3.68 -7.36 -0.31
C LEU A 327 3.06 -6.14 0.38
N ILE A 328 3.73 -5.58 1.39
CA ILE A 328 3.27 -4.34 2.05
C ILE A 328 3.15 -3.21 1.02
N TYR A 329 4.09 -3.10 0.08
CA TYR A 329 4.09 -2.07 -0.95
C TYR A 329 2.93 -2.22 -1.94
N ASN A 330 2.68 -3.44 -2.42
CA ASN A 330 1.68 -3.69 -3.46
C ASN A 330 0.25 -3.72 -2.92
N TYR A 331 0.06 -4.18 -1.67
CA TYR A 331 -1.25 -4.58 -1.18
C TYR A 331 -1.69 -3.87 0.11
N ASN A 332 -2.98 -3.53 0.15
CA ASN A 332 -3.68 -3.17 1.36
C ASN A 332 -3.99 -4.45 2.14
N LEU A 333 -2.94 -4.95 2.81
CA LEU A 333 -2.96 -6.19 3.57
C LEU A 333 -3.95 -6.12 4.74
N ASP A 334 -4.62 -7.25 5.00
CA ASP A 334 -5.28 -7.44 6.29
C ASP A 334 -4.27 -7.25 7.43
N GLU A 335 -4.76 -6.77 8.57
CA GLU A 335 -3.90 -6.38 9.69
C GLU A 335 -3.08 -7.53 10.22
N ASN A 336 -3.57 -8.76 10.18
CA ASN A 336 -2.83 -9.91 10.70
C ASN A 336 -1.59 -10.17 9.85
N TYR A 337 -1.74 -10.24 8.53
CA TYR A 337 -0.60 -10.38 7.60
C TYR A 337 0.39 -9.20 7.72
N LYS A 338 -0.11 -7.97 7.75
CA LYS A 338 0.75 -6.78 7.86
C LYS A 338 1.54 -6.78 9.17
N ASN A 339 0.87 -7.01 10.29
CA ASN A 339 1.51 -7.02 11.60
C ASN A 339 2.52 -8.17 11.73
N GLU A 340 2.21 -9.33 11.16
CA GLU A 340 3.10 -10.49 11.24
C GLU A 340 4.36 -10.29 10.39
N ILE A 341 4.22 -9.74 9.17
CA ILE A 341 5.38 -9.30 8.38
C ILE A 341 6.22 -8.30 9.18
N GLU A 342 5.61 -7.25 9.73
CA GLU A 342 6.34 -6.23 10.49
C GLU A 342 7.02 -6.79 11.74
N ARG A 343 6.40 -7.77 12.40
CA ARG A 343 6.95 -8.49 13.56
C ARG A 343 8.20 -9.27 13.15
N VAL A 344 8.12 -10.07 12.09
CA VAL A 344 9.23 -10.90 11.60
C VAL A 344 10.37 -10.04 11.07
N LEU A 345 10.10 -9.00 10.28
CA LEU A 345 11.14 -8.08 9.80
C LEU A 345 11.88 -7.39 10.95
N LYS A 346 11.17 -7.03 12.03
CA LYS A 346 11.77 -6.51 13.26
C LYS A 346 12.58 -7.58 14.00
N GLU A 347 12.08 -8.80 14.08
CA GLU A 347 12.76 -9.91 14.75
C GLU A 347 14.09 -10.26 14.07
N VAL A 348 14.12 -10.29 12.74
CA VAL A 348 15.32 -10.67 11.99
C VAL A 348 16.33 -9.54 11.80
N SER A 349 16.01 -8.33 12.27
CA SER A 349 16.89 -7.17 12.21
C SER A 349 18.22 -7.47 12.90
N GLU A 350 19.33 -7.15 12.23
CA GLU A 350 20.70 -7.32 12.73
C GLU A 350 21.11 -8.77 13.04
N LYS A 351 20.25 -9.76 12.80
CA LYS A 351 20.62 -11.19 12.85
C LYS A 351 21.47 -11.56 11.66
N ASN A 352 22.38 -12.52 11.83
CA ASN A 352 23.08 -13.09 10.70
C ASN A 352 22.13 -13.94 9.82
N THR A 353 22.51 -14.17 8.57
CA THR A 353 21.65 -14.87 7.60
C THR A 353 21.26 -16.29 8.03
N LYS A 354 22.10 -17.00 8.79
CA LYS A 354 21.79 -18.35 9.28
C LYS A 354 20.70 -18.35 10.35
N GLU A 355 20.70 -17.33 11.20
CA GLU A 355 19.68 -17.14 12.23
C GLU A 355 18.38 -16.57 11.66
N ALA A 356 18.48 -15.71 10.63
CA ALA A 356 17.32 -15.05 10.03
C ALA A 356 16.55 -15.94 9.05
N ALA A 357 17.23 -16.73 8.22
CA ALA A 357 16.59 -17.49 7.16
C ALA A 357 15.47 -18.43 7.65
N PRO A 358 15.63 -19.20 8.74
CA PRO A 358 14.55 -20.07 9.24
C PRO A 358 13.30 -19.30 9.65
N ILE A 359 13.45 -18.13 10.27
CA ILE A 359 12.32 -17.29 10.73
C ILE A 359 11.56 -16.72 9.52
N LEU A 360 12.29 -16.27 8.50
CA LEU A 360 11.68 -15.76 7.26
C LEU A 360 10.98 -16.88 6.47
N LEU A 361 11.57 -18.08 6.44
CA LEU A 361 10.99 -19.25 5.77
C LEU A 361 9.71 -19.72 6.45
N GLU A 362 9.67 -19.72 7.79
CA GLU A 362 8.47 -20.03 8.56
C GLU A 362 7.31 -19.12 8.15
N LEU A 363 7.51 -17.78 8.20
CA LEU A 363 6.49 -16.83 7.75
C LEU A 363 6.06 -17.07 6.30
N TYR A 364 7.01 -17.35 5.40
CA TYR A 364 6.68 -17.62 4.00
C TYR A 364 5.72 -18.81 3.86
N TRP A 365 5.99 -19.91 4.58
CA TRP A 365 5.15 -21.10 4.53
C TRP A 365 3.81 -20.90 5.24
N ASP A 366 3.76 -20.14 6.34
CA ASP A 366 2.51 -19.78 7.00
C ASP A 366 1.62 -18.96 6.06
N MET A 367 2.20 -18.00 5.33
CA MET A 367 1.47 -17.19 4.34
C MET A 367 1.04 -18.02 3.13
N TYR A 368 1.87 -18.98 2.71
CA TYR A 368 1.55 -19.92 1.63
C TYR A 368 0.40 -20.84 1.99
N ASN A 369 0.37 -21.37 3.22
CA ASN A 369 -0.67 -22.27 3.70
C ASN A 369 -1.90 -21.54 4.25
N VAL A 370 -1.90 -20.20 4.25
CA VAL A 370 -2.99 -19.36 4.81
C VAL A 370 -3.19 -19.60 6.31
N GLU A 371 -2.08 -19.81 7.03
CA GLU A 371 -2.06 -20.12 8.47
C GLU A 371 -1.83 -18.89 9.36
N VAL A 372 -1.71 -17.69 8.77
CA VAL A 372 -1.65 -16.43 9.53
C VAL A 372 -3.03 -16.15 10.14
N GLU A 373 -3.20 -16.55 11.40
CA GLU A 373 -4.50 -16.55 12.09
C GLU A 373 -5.10 -15.14 12.24
N SER A 374 -6.43 -15.06 12.15
CA SER A 374 -7.17 -13.83 12.48
C SER A 374 -7.33 -13.70 14.00
N LYS A 375 -7.26 -12.47 14.55
CA LYS A 375 -7.55 -12.22 15.98
C LYS A 375 -8.90 -12.78 16.46
N GLU A 376 -9.89 -12.88 15.56
CA GLU A 376 -11.18 -13.52 15.88
C GLU A 376 -11.08 -15.04 16.10
N GLU A 377 -10.16 -15.71 15.41
CA GLU A 377 -9.90 -17.15 15.57
C GLU A 377 -9.04 -17.44 16.80
N GLU A 378 -8.08 -16.56 17.15
CA GLU A 378 -7.38 -16.63 18.44
C GLU A 378 -8.33 -16.42 19.62
N GLU A 379 -9.26 -15.45 19.55
CA GLU A 379 -10.27 -15.26 20.60
C GLU A 379 -11.24 -16.44 20.69
N LYS A 380 -11.64 -17.04 19.56
CA LYS A 380 -12.44 -18.28 19.54
C LYS A 380 -11.66 -19.48 20.09
N LYS A 381 -10.38 -19.66 19.74
CA LYS A 381 -9.54 -20.74 20.27
C LYS A 381 -9.25 -20.55 21.76
N SER A 382 -8.97 -19.32 22.20
CA SER A 382 -8.83 -18.93 23.61
C SER A 382 -10.13 -19.18 24.40
N SER A 383 -11.27 -18.79 23.84
CA SER A 383 -12.61 -19.07 24.38
C SER A 383 -12.90 -20.57 24.49
N VAL A 384 -12.62 -21.34 23.44
CA VAL A 384 -12.83 -22.80 23.41
C VAL A 384 -11.89 -23.53 24.36
N THR A 385 -10.62 -23.12 24.43
CA THR A 385 -9.65 -23.69 25.39
C THR A 385 -10.01 -23.34 26.83
N THR A 386 -10.48 -22.12 27.10
CA THR A 386 -11.00 -21.69 28.42
C THR A 386 -12.28 -22.45 28.79
N TRP A 387 -13.17 -22.70 27.82
CA TRP A 387 -14.38 -23.49 28.02
C TRP A 387 -14.06 -24.96 28.29
N LEU A 388 -13.16 -25.57 27.51
CA LEU A 388 -12.70 -26.95 27.70
C LEU A 388 -11.97 -27.12 29.05
N SER A 389 -11.11 -26.19 29.44
CA SER A 389 -10.45 -26.23 30.76
C SER A 389 -11.46 -26.13 31.90
N ASN A 390 -12.46 -25.26 31.78
CA ASN A 390 -13.52 -25.12 32.78
C ASN A 390 -14.44 -26.35 32.82
N ALA A 391 -14.76 -26.96 31.68
CA ALA A 391 -15.55 -28.19 31.61
C ALA A 391 -14.81 -29.39 32.22
N ILE A 392 -13.49 -29.49 32.02
CA ILE A 392 -12.62 -30.50 32.66
C ILE A 392 -12.57 -30.28 34.19
N TRP A 393 -12.47 -29.03 34.66
CA TRP A 393 -12.52 -28.72 36.09
C TRP A 393 -13.88 -29.04 36.74
N ILE A 394 -15.00 -28.74 36.08
CA ILE A 394 -16.35 -29.06 36.57
C ILE A 394 -16.59 -30.57 36.63
N SER A 395 -16.09 -31.32 35.64
CA SER A 395 -16.23 -32.78 35.60
C SER A 395 -15.32 -33.49 36.61
N VAL A 396 -14.11 -32.98 36.87
CA VAL A 396 -13.24 -33.48 37.96
C VAL A 396 -13.81 -33.14 39.34
N ALA A 397 -14.35 -31.94 39.55
CA ALA A 397 -15.01 -31.57 40.81
C ALA A 397 -16.29 -32.39 41.07
N GLY A 398 -17.08 -32.66 40.02
CA GLY A 398 -18.25 -33.54 40.09
C GLY A 398 -17.88 -34.99 40.40
N TYR A 399 -16.78 -35.50 39.82
CA TYR A 399 -16.27 -36.85 40.08
C TYR A 399 -15.70 -37.01 41.50
N LEU A 400 -15.05 -35.98 42.03
CA LEU A 400 -14.54 -35.97 43.41
C LEU A 400 -15.65 -35.81 44.46
N ALA A 401 -16.70 -35.04 44.16
CA ALA A 401 -17.87 -34.91 45.04
C ALA A 401 -18.71 -36.20 45.11
N TYR A 402 -18.76 -36.99 44.02
CA TYR A 402 -19.49 -38.26 44.00
C TYR A 402 -18.76 -39.38 44.77
N ASN A 403 -17.43 -39.34 44.86
CA ASN A 403 -16.62 -40.36 45.54
C ASN A 403 -16.36 -40.07 47.04
N TYR A 404 -16.86 -38.96 47.59
CA TYR A 404 -16.71 -38.61 49.02
C TYR A 404 -18.02 -38.62 49.82
N LEU A 405 -19.12 -39.09 49.22
CA LEU A 405 -20.45 -39.21 49.87
C LEU A 405 -21.04 -40.63 49.80
N GLY A 406 -20.19 -41.64 49.58
CA GLY A 406 -20.56 -43.08 49.64
C GLY A 406 -19.99 -43.76 50.87
#